data_AF-A0A068MSH5-F1
#
_entry.id   AF-A0A068MSH5-F1
#
_cell.length_a   1.000
_cell.length_b   1.000
_cell.length_c   1.000
_cell.angle_alpha   90.00
_cell.angle_beta   90.00
_cell.angle_gamma   90.00
#
_symmetry.space_group_name_H-M   'P 1'
#
loop_
_entity.id
_entity.type
_entity.pdbx_description
1 polymer ?
#
loop_
_entity_poly.entity_id
_entity_poly.type
_entity_poly.pdbx_seq_one_letter_code
_entity_poly.pdbx_strand_id
1 'polypeptide(L)' 'MIVISDTSALANLAVVDHLWLLEVIYEKLIIPESVAREITMATNPQISAIVQLDWIQTRCLSTNGYHLARQLQR' A
#
# COMPACT_ATOMS: atom_id res chain seq x y z
N MET A 1 9.93 -9.76 3.87
CA MET A 1 9.35 -8.44 4.13
C MET A 1 8.94 -7.86 2.80
N ILE A 2 7.64 -7.63 2.57
CA ILE A 2 7.13 -7.12 1.29
C ILE A 2 6.71 -5.67 1.47
N VAL A 3 7.19 -4.85 0.55
CA VAL A 3 6.89 -3.44 0.48
C VAL A 3 6.15 -3.21 -0.83
N ILE A 4 4.93 -2.71 -0.76
CA ILE A 4 4.18 -2.30 -1.94
C ILE A 4 4.31 -0.79 -2.05
N SER A 5 4.95 -0.34 -3.13
CA SER A 5 5.08 1.07 -3.46
C SER A 5 4.00 1.55 -4.44
N ASP A 6 3.27 0.66 -5.11
CA ASP A 6 2.27 1.06 -6.09
C ASP A 6 0.88 1.22 -5.45
N THR A 7 0.42 2.47 -5.38
CA THR A 7 -0.93 2.85 -4.96
C THR A 7 -2.00 2.21 -5.84
N SER A 8 -1.78 2.09 -7.15
CA SER A 8 -2.74 1.55 -8.11
C SER A 8 -3.02 0.08 -7.86
N ALA A 9 -1.99 -0.69 -7.47
CA ALA A 9 -2.15 -2.11 -7.13
C ALA A 9 -3.10 -2.29 -5.94
N LEU A 10 -2.94 -1.49 -4.89
CA LEU A 10 -3.81 -1.54 -3.70
C LEU A 10 -5.21 -1.03 -4.01
N ALA A 11 -5.33 0.10 -4.71
CA ALA A 11 -6.60 0.69 -5.11
C ALA A 11 -7.42 -0.27 -5.98
N ASN A 12 -6.82 -0.86 -7.01
CA ASN A 12 -7.53 -1.76 -7.91
C ASN A 12 -8.02 -3.02 -7.19
N LEU A 13 -7.18 -3.60 -6.31
CA LEU A 13 -7.57 -4.76 -5.50
C LEU A 13 -8.70 -4.44 -4.52
N ALA A 14 -8.73 -3.24 -3.94
CA ALA A 14 -9.84 -2.79 -3.10
C ALA A 14 -11.13 -2.59 -3.92
N VAL A 15 -11.04 -2.01 -5.11
CA VAL A 15 -12.20 -1.78 -6.00
C VAL A 15 -12.86 -3.09 -6.44
N VAL A 16 -12.06 -4.14 -6.65
CA VAL A 16 -12.59 -5.47 -7.01
C VAL A 16 -12.85 -6.38 -5.80
N ASP A 17 -12.72 -5.87 -4.57
CA ASP A 17 -12.95 -6.62 -3.32
C ASP A 17 -12.02 -7.84 -3.11
N HIS A 18 -10.77 -7.76 -3.59
CA HIS A 18 -9.76 -8.83 -3.48
C HIS A 18 -8.51 -8.39 -2.69
N LEU A 19 -8.56 -7.26 -1.98
CA LEU A 19 -7.44 -6.77 -1.17
C LEU A 19 -7.00 -7.77 -0.09
N TRP A 20 -7.95 -8.55 0.45
CA TRP A 20 -7.73 -9.61 1.43
C TRP A 20 -6.72 -10.69 0.97
N LEU A 21 -6.53 -10.88 -0.34
CA LEU A 21 -5.52 -11.81 -0.84
C LEU A 21 -4.12 -11.46 -0.34
N LEU A 22 -3.80 -10.16 -0.23
CA LEU A 22 -2.50 -9.73 0.25
C LEU A 22 -2.29 -10.06 1.73
N GLU A 23 -3.35 -9.97 2.54
CA GLU A 23 -3.34 -10.39 3.94
C GLU A 23 -3.07 -11.89 4.06
N VAL A 24 -3.77 -12.70 3.28
CA VAL A 24 -3.62 -14.17 3.32
C VAL A 24 -2.22 -14.62 2.88
N ILE A 25 -1.65 -13.99 1.84
CA ILE A 25 -0.36 -14.40 1.29
C ILE A 25 0.81 -13.90 2.15
N TYR A 26 0.69 -12.70 2.73
CA TYR A 26 1.83 -12.02 3.34
C TYR A 26 1.71 -11.73 4.83
N GLU A 27 0.53 -11.94 5.43
CA GLU A 27 0.14 -11.66 6.82
C GLU A 27 0.24 -10.18 7.24
N LYS A 28 1.31 -9.49 6.84
CA LYS A 28 1.56 -8.08 7.07
C LYS A 28 2.15 -7.43 5.83
N LEU A 29 1.62 -6.26 5.51
CA LEU A 29 2.05 -5.45 4.39
C LEU A 29 2.70 -4.17 4.90
N ILE A 30 3.80 -3.74 4.28
CA ILE A 30 4.38 -2.42 4.52
C ILE A 30 4.10 -1.53 3.32
N ILE A 31 3.60 -0.33 3.57
CA ILE A 31 3.44 0.73 2.56
C ILE A 31 4.31 1.94 2.91
N PRO A 32 4.93 2.60 1.92
CA PRO A 32 5.59 3.89 2.12
C PRO A 32 4.59 4.99 2.52
N GLU A 33 5.06 6.01 3.23
CA GLU A 33 4.24 7.20 3.57
C GLU A 33 3.66 7.91 2.34
N SER A 34 4.38 7.89 1.20
CA SER A 34 3.86 8.47 -0.05
C SER A 34 2.61 7.75 -0.53
N VAL A 35 2.62 6.41 -0.49
CA VAL A 35 1.47 5.57 -0.87
C VAL A 35 0.31 5.78 0.11
N ALA A 36 0.59 5.77 1.42
CA ALA A 36 -0.44 6.02 2.43
C ALA A 36 -1.14 7.37 2.20
N ARG A 37 -0.40 8.41 1.81
CA ARG A 37 -0.95 9.72 1.49
C ARG A 37 -1.86 9.69 0.24
N GLU A 38 -1.41 9.05 -0.83
CA GLU A 38 -2.20 8.92 -2.06
C GLU A 38 -3.51 8.16 -1.80
N ILE A 39 -3.44 7.06 -1.03
CA ILE A 39 -4.61 6.27 -0.63
C ILE A 39 -5.58 7.10 0.21
N THR A 40 -5.08 7.86 1.20
CA THR A 40 -5.92 8.68 2.09
C THR A 40 -6.63 9.80 1.32
N MET A 41 -6.02 10.33 0.26
CA MET A 41 -6.59 11.38 -0.60
C MET A 41 -7.56 10.84 -1.65
N ALA A 42 -7.75 9.53 -1.76
CA ALA A 42 -8.68 8.95 -2.70
C ALA A 42 -10.12 9.33 -2.36
N THR A 43 -10.91 9.70 -3.39
CA THR A 43 -12.34 10.03 -3.23
C THR A 43 -13.22 8.81 -2.97
N ASN A 44 -12.75 7.61 -3.33
CA ASN A 44 -13.46 6.36 -3.05
C ASN A 44 -13.24 5.94 -1.58
N PRO A 45 -14.29 5.82 -0.75
CA PRO A 45 -14.18 5.40 0.65
C PRO A 45 -13.54 4.03 0.85
N GLN A 46 -13.73 3.09 -0.09
CA GLN A 46 -13.11 1.76 0.00
C GLN A 46 -11.60 1.84 -0.14
N ILE A 47 -11.09 2.78 -0.94
CA ILE A 47 -9.66 3.00 -1.11
C ILE A 47 -9.11 3.71 0.12
N SER A 48 -9.74 4.80 0.57
CA SER A 48 -9.24 5.55 1.72
C SER A 48 -9.28 4.77 3.04
N ALA A 49 -10.14 3.75 3.17
CA ALA A 49 -10.18 2.85 4.32
C ALA A 49 -8.99 1.87 4.40
N ILE A 50 -8.24 1.66 3.31
CA ILE A 50 -7.12 0.70 3.25
C ILE A 50 -6.08 0.98 4.36
N VAL A 51 -5.75 2.26 4.61
CA VAL A 51 -4.75 2.64 5.61
C VAL A 51 -5.16 2.34 7.06
N GLN A 52 -6.42 2.00 7.30
CA GLN A 52 -6.97 1.67 8.62
C GLN A 52 -6.90 0.16 8.92
N LEU A 53 -6.50 -0.67 7.95
CA LEU A 53 -6.40 -2.12 8.13
C LEU A 53 -5.21 -2.49 9.03
N ASP A 54 -5.46 -3.32 10.04
CA ASP A 54 -4.48 -3.68 11.08
C ASP A 54 -3.23 -4.41 10.54
N TRP A 55 -3.38 -5.08 9.39
CA TRP A 55 -2.30 -5.78 8.70
C TRP A 55 -1.48 -4.88 7.76
N ILE A 56 -1.86 -3.61 7.59
CA ILE A 56 -1.15 -2.62 6.76
C ILE A 56 -0.36 -1.66 7.65
N GLN A 57 0.97 -1.68 7.50
CA GLN A 57 1.88 -0.83 8.24
C GLN A 57 2.43 0.27 7.35
N THR A 58 2.12 1.51 7.70
CA THR A 58 2.82 2.65 7.09
C THR A 58 4.21 2.78 7.72
N ARG A 59 5.26 2.79 6.89
CA ARG A 59 6.64 3.04 7.37
C ARG A 59 7.35 4.08 6.52
N CYS A 60 8.11 4.92 7.21
CA CYS A 60 9.11 5.75 6.57
C CYS A 60 10.26 4.84 6.09
N LEU A 61 10.46 4.78 4.77
CA LEU A 61 11.55 3.99 4.21
C LEU A 61 12.88 4.74 4.40
N SER A 62 13.96 4.02 4.66
CA SER A 62 15.31 4.59 4.59
C SER A 62 15.58 5.12 3.18
N THR A 63 16.54 6.04 3.03
CA THR A 63 16.90 6.64 1.72
C THR A 63 17.10 5.57 0.65
N ASN A 64 17.81 4.48 0.97
CA ASN A 64 18.03 3.37 0.04
C ASN A 64 16.72 2.63 -0.31
N GLY A 65 15.85 2.39 0.67
CA GLY A 65 14.54 1.76 0.46
C GLY A 65 13.59 2.62 -0.39
N TYR A 66 13.61 3.93 -0.18
CA TYR A 66 12.82 4.88 -0.97
C TYR A 66 13.29 4.94 -2.43
N HIS A 67 14.61 4.97 -2.67
CA HIS A 67 15.18 4.92 -4.01
C HIS A 67 14.79 3.63 -4.75
N LEU A 68 14.87 2.48 -4.08
CA LEU A 68 14.47 1.20 -4.66
C LEU A 68 12.97 1.16 -4.96
N ALA A 69 12.13 1.59 -4.01
CA ALA A 69 10.67 1.66 -4.19
C ALA A 69 10.27 2.52 -5.40
N ARG A 70 10.97 3.65 -5.59
CA ARG A 70 10.78 4.54 -6.75
C ARG A 70 11.30 3.93 -8.05
N GLN A 71 12.39 3.16 -8.01
CA GLN A 71 12.91 2.47 -9.20
C GLN A 71 11.96 1.37 -9.69
N LEU A 72 11.30 0.66 -8.78
CA LEU A 72 10.37 -0.42 -9.11
C LEU A 72 8.99 0.06 -9.62
N GLN A 73 8.69 1.36 -9.52
CA GLN A 73 7.46 1.98 -10.04
C GLN A 73 7.57 2.39 -11.53
N ARG A 74 8.73 2.21 -12.18
CA ARG A 74 8.95 2.51 -13.60
C ARG A 74 8.82 1.27 -14.46
#